data_AF-A0A7S2MLS5-F1
#
_entry.id   AF-A0A7S2MLS5-F1
#
_cell.length_a   1.000
_cell.length_b   1.000
_cell.length_c   1.000
_cell.angle_alpha   90.00
_cell.angle_beta   90.00
_cell.angle_gamma   90.00
#
_symmetry.space_group_name_H-M   'P 1'
#
loop_
_entity.id
_entity.type
_entity.pdbx_description
1 polymer ?
#
loop_
_entity_poly.entity_id
_entity_poly.type
_entity_poly.pdbx_seq_one_letter_code
_entity_poly.pdbx_strand_id
1 'polypeptide(L)'
;VAALDTPRCLPRVRSDSEDVMLAHCLSTIGITPQDTRDAHGRERFLPFAPGQHLQIRENFDDWYSRYSIELKYGFECCSKSAISFHNLPAADLHRVHSLLHRCRHLLNNQTAETVGAFRLP
;
A
#
# COMPACT_ATOMS: atom_id res chain seq x y z
N VAL A 1 7.60 -5.14 -26.49
CA VAL A 1 8.92 -5.04 -25.84
C VAL A 1 9.85 -4.03 -26.53
N ALA A 2 9.86 -3.93 -27.87
CA ALA A 2 10.70 -2.96 -28.60
C ALA A 2 10.56 -1.48 -28.17
N ALA A 3 9.39 -1.08 -27.66
CA ALA A 3 9.14 0.29 -27.18
C ALA A 3 9.93 0.66 -25.90
N LEU A 4 10.41 -0.31 -25.12
CA LEU A 4 11.12 -0.07 -23.86
C LEU A 4 12.65 -0.15 -24.01
N ASP A 5 13.17 -0.65 -25.14
CA ASP A 5 14.60 -0.74 -25.43
C ASP A 5 15.09 0.47 -26.23
N THR A 6 14.64 1.66 -25.82
CA THR A 6 15.02 2.93 -26.44
C THR A 6 16.02 3.68 -25.56
N PRO A 7 16.91 4.53 -26.12
CA PRO A 7 17.81 5.35 -25.30
C PRO A 7 17.08 6.25 -24.29
N ARG A 8 15.82 6.62 -24.57
CA ARG A 8 14.98 7.42 -23.67
C ARG A 8 14.56 6.66 -22.40
N CYS A 9 14.51 5.33 -22.48
CA CYS A 9 14.19 4.46 -21.35
C CYS A 9 15.41 4.10 -20.49
N LEU A 10 16.61 4.59 -20.86
CA LEU A 10 17.85 4.37 -20.12
C LEU A 10 18.09 2.88 -19.71
N PRO A 11 17.92 1.89 -20.61
CA PRO A 11 17.86 0.46 -20.27
C PRO A 11 19.14 -0.12 -19.67
N ARG A 12 20.25 0.63 -19.69
CA ARG A 12 21.56 0.22 -19.16
C ARG A 12 21.97 0.96 -17.89
N VAL A 13 21.18 1.95 -17.46
CA VAL A 13 21.44 2.68 -16.22
C VAL A 13 21.00 1.80 -15.04
N ARG A 14 21.77 1.81 -13.95
CA ARG A 14 21.45 1.14 -12.69
C ARG A 14 21.20 2.19 -11.62
N SER A 15 20.16 1.98 -10.82
CA SER A 15 19.76 2.88 -9.74
C SER A 15 19.06 2.06 -8.66
N ASP A 16 19.13 2.53 -7.42
CA ASP A 16 18.32 2.03 -6.30
C ASP A 16 16.90 2.64 -6.30
N SER A 17 16.52 3.32 -7.39
CA SER A 17 15.20 3.91 -7.63
C SER A 17 14.67 3.44 -8.98
N GLU A 18 14.67 2.12 -9.20
CA GLU A 18 14.23 1.45 -10.41
C GLU A 18 12.80 1.81 -10.79
N ASP A 19 11.92 1.99 -9.79
CA ASP A 19 10.52 2.37 -10.00
C ASP A 19 10.39 3.77 -10.62
N VAL A 20 11.26 4.71 -10.21
CA VAL A 20 11.33 6.05 -10.80
C VAL A 20 11.81 5.97 -12.24
N MET A 21 12.80 5.12 -12.52
CA MET A 21 13.29 4.89 -13.88
C MET A 21 12.23 4.24 -14.77
N LEU A 22 11.49 3.27 -14.25
CA LEU A 22 10.39 2.62 -14.95
C LEU A 22 9.28 3.63 -15.26
N ALA A 23 8.86 4.44 -14.28
CA ALA A 23 7.88 5.50 -14.49
C ALA A 23 8.34 6.52 -15.54
N HIS A 24 9.61 6.92 -15.50
CA HIS A 24 10.21 7.78 -16.52
C HIS A 24 10.11 7.15 -17.92
N CYS A 25 10.58 5.92 -18.09
CA CYS A 25 10.53 5.21 -19.37
C CYS A 25 9.09 5.12 -19.91
N LEU A 26 8.13 4.72 -19.08
CA LEU A 26 6.71 4.66 -19.44
C LEU A 26 6.17 6.02 -19.88
N SER A 27 6.54 7.11 -19.18
CA SER A 27 6.14 8.46 -19.56
C SER A 27 6.68 8.87 -20.94
N THR A 28 7.86 8.38 -21.34
CA THR A 28 8.47 8.74 -22.64
C THR A 28 7.70 8.18 -23.84
N ILE A 29 6.88 7.16 -23.61
CA ILE A 29 5.97 6.56 -24.59
C ILE A 29 4.49 6.91 -24.33
N GLY A 30 4.24 7.92 -23.50
CA GLY A 30 2.90 8.46 -23.25
C GLY A 30 2.06 7.65 -22.25
N ILE A 31 2.68 6.76 -21.45
CA ILE A 31 1.98 6.01 -20.40
C ILE A 31 2.16 6.75 -19.08
N THR A 32 1.06 7.14 -18.45
CA THR A 32 1.04 7.80 -17.14
C THR A 32 0.38 6.92 -16.08
N PRO A 33 0.81 6.99 -14.82
CA PRO A 33 0.15 6.27 -13.74
C PRO A 33 -1.29 6.77 -13.56
N GLN A 34 -2.17 5.86 -13.15
CA GLN A 34 -3.53 6.20 -12.75
C GLN A 34 -3.57 6.38 -11.23
N ASP A 35 -4.41 7.30 -10.74
CA ASP A 35 -4.69 7.41 -9.31
C ASP A 35 -5.37 6.13 -8.81
N THR A 36 -4.69 5.44 -7.90
CA THR A 36 -5.15 4.20 -7.30
C THR A 36 -5.68 4.38 -5.89
N ARG A 37 -5.81 5.60 -5.37
CA ARG A 37 -6.39 5.84 -4.04
C ARG A 37 -7.87 5.43 -4.01
N ASP A 38 -8.40 5.18 -2.83
CA ASP A 38 -9.83 4.92 -2.67
C ASP A 38 -10.67 6.19 -2.79
N ALA A 39 -12.01 6.06 -2.70
CA ALA A 39 -12.92 7.19 -2.83
C ALA A 39 -12.74 8.31 -1.77
N HIS A 40 -11.96 8.05 -0.72
CA HIS A 40 -11.62 9.02 0.32
C HIS A 40 -10.18 9.55 0.17
N GLY A 41 -9.49 9.22 -0.92
CA GLY A 41 -8.12 9.62 -1.17
C GLY A 41 -7.09 8.87 -0.32
N ARG A 42 -7.41 7.67 0.18
CA ARG A 42 -6.47 6.86 0.98
C ARG A 42 -5.75 5.83 0.14
N GLU A 43 -4.51 5.54 0.49
CA GLU A 43 -3.66 4.65 -0.30
C GLU A 43 -4.08 3.18 -0.22
N ARG A 44 -3.86 2.46 -1.33
CA ARG A 44 -4.13 1.01 -1.44
C ARG A 44 -2.86 0.17 -1.63
N PHE A 45 -1.77 0.75 -2.10
CA PHE A 45 -0.47 0.09 -2.25
C PHE A 45 0.49 0.74 -1.26
N LEU A 46 0.84 0.04 -0.19
CA LEU A 46 1.48 0.66 0.98
C LEU A 46 2.94 0.20 1.11
N PRO A 47 3.94 1.11 1.05
CA PRO A 47 5.37 0.76 1.02
C PRO A 47 5.96 0.34 2.38
N PHE A 48 5.14 0.27 3.43
CA PHE A 48 5.56 -0.09 4.78
C PHE A 48 4.59 -1.10 5.41
N ALA A 49 5.00 -1.71 6.52
CA ALA A 49 4.15 -2.63 7.26
C ALA A 49 2.95 -1.88 7.86
N PRO A 50 1.79 -2.54 8.06
CA PRO A 50 0.54 -1.88 8.45
C PRO A 50 0.67 -0.95 9.67
N GLY A 51 1.36 -1.39 10.72
CA GLY A 51 1.53 -0.61 11.94
C GLY A 51 2.38 0.65 11.80
N GLN A 52 3.30 0.69 10.83
CA GLN A 52 4.18 1.84 10.61
C GLN A 52 3.39 3.04 10.08
N HIS A 53 2.41 2.82 9.21
CA HIS A 53 1.58 3.88 8.62
C HIS A 53 0.80 4.70 9.66
N LEU A 54 0.41 4.09 10.78
CA LEU A 54 -0.27 4.80 11.88
C LEU A 54 0.64 5.82 12.56
N GLN A 55 1.96 5.61 12.50
CA GLN A 55 2.97 6.42 13.15
C GLN A 55 3.53 7.51 12.23
N ILE A 56 3.34 7.38 10.91
CA ILE A 56 3.79 8.38 9.94
C ILE A 56 3.08 9.70 10.18
N ARG A 57 3.84 10.79 10.05
CA ARG A 57 3.41 12.18 10.15
C ARG A 57 3.94 12.93 8.92
N GLU A 58 3.35 14.09 8.66
CA GLU A 58 3.79 14.96 7.58
C GLU A 58 5.25 15.36 7.79
N ASN A 59 6.08 15.03 6.79
CA ASN A 59 7.49 15.39 6.77
C ASN A 59 7.96 15.55 5.32
N PHE A 60 8.06 16.78 4.82
CA PHE A 60 8.44 17.05 3.43
C PHE A 60 9.89 16.71 3.07
N ASP A 61 10.74 16.44 4.07
CA ASP A 61 12.10 15.93 3.85
C ASP A 61 12.10 14.43 3.55
N ASP A 62 11.03 13.71 3.91
CA ASP A 62 10.86 12.30 3.62
C ASP A 62 10.24 12.09 2.22
N TRP A 63 10.80 11.13 1.48
CA TRP A 63 10.39 10.85 0.10
C TRP A 63 8.93 10.42 -0.01
N TYR A 64 8.42 9.69 0.98
CA TYR A 64 7.06 9.15 0.94
C TYR A 64 6.04 10.27 1.07
N SER A 65 6.25 11.20 2.01
CA SER A 65 5.39 12.41 2.07
C SER A 65 5.56 13.31 0.85
N ARG A 66 6.79 13.44 0.32
CA ARG A 66 7.08 14.32 -0.83
C ARG A 66 6.45 13.86 -2.14
N TYR A 67 6.43 12.56 -2.41
CA TYR A 67 5.96 12.01 -3.68
C TYR A 67 4.53 11.46 -3.63
N SER A 68 3.89 11.43 -2.46
CA SER A 68 2.50 11.00 -2.32
C SER A 68 1.50 12.11 -2.65
N ILE A 69 0.39 11.72 -3.28
CA ILE A 69 -0.69 12.64 -3.61
C ILE A 69 -1.59 12.81 -2.38
N GLU A 70 -1.55 13.99 -1.74
CA GLU A 70 -2.39 14.35 -0.59
C GLU A 70 -2.43 13.27 0.51
N LEU A 71 -1.24 12.83 0.94
CA LEU A 71 -1.07 11.73 1.89
C LEU A 71 -1.96 11.91 3.12
N LYS A 72 -2.68 10.85 3.49
CA LYS A 72 -3.48 10.80 4.72
C LYS A 72 -2.64 10.19 5.84
N TYR A 73 -2.92 10.57 7.08
CA TYR A 73 -2.15 10.15 8.25
C TYR A 73 -3.04 9.56 9.35
N GLY A 74 -2.41 8.87 10.30
CA GLY A 74 -3.10 8.27 11.44
C GLY A 74 -4.09 7.19 11.00
N PHE A 75 -5.26 7.11 11.65
CA PHE A 75 -6.27 6.11 11.32
C PHE A 75 -6.89 6.26 9.93
N GLU A 76 -6.73 7.42 9.30
CA GLU A 76 -7.19 7.67 7.92
C GLU A 76 -6.09 7.44 6.89
N CYS A 77 -4.88 6.99 7.25
CA CYS A 77 -3.79 6.75 6.30
C CYS A 77 -4.17 5.83 5.15
N CYS A 78 -4.96 4.81 5.47
CA CYS A 78 -4.92 3.56 4.76
C CYS A 78 -6.32 3.14 4.37
N SER A 79 -6.49 2.72 3.11
CA SER A 79 -7.78 2.27 2.63
C SER A 79 -8.25 1.00 3.34
N LYS A 80 -9.54 0.90 3.63
CA LYS A 80 -10.19 -0.37 4.05
C LYS A 80 -10.07 -1.45 2.97
N SER A 81 -9.85 -1.06 1.72
CA SER A 81 -9.57 -1.92 0.58
C SER A 81 -8.09 -1.89 0.18
N ALA A 82 -7.18 -1.83 1.16
CA ALA A 82 -5.75 -1.98 0.90
C ALA A 82 -5.45 -3.26 0.13
N ILE A 83 -4.56 -3.18 -0.85
CA ILE A 83 -4.19 -4.25 -1.77
C ILE A 83 -2.88 -4.91 -1.33
N SER A 84 -1.88 -4.12 -0.94
CA SER A 84 -0.58 -4.64 -0.51
C SER A 84 0.07 -3.80 0.58
N PHE A 85 0.91 -4.47 1.36
CA PHE A 85 1.82 -3.88 2.34
C PHE A 85 3.21 -4.48 2.13
N HIS A 86 4.25 -3.68 2.34
CA HIS A 86 5.64 -4.12 2.21
C HIS A 86 6.25 -4.45 3.59
N ASN A 87 7.38 -5.16 3.60
CA ASN A 87 8.19 -5.43 4.79
C ASN A 87 7.49 -6.19 5.94
N LEU A 88 6.51 -7.04 5.65
CA LEU A 88 5.93 -7.94 6.65
C LEU A 88 6.83 -9.18 6.86
N PRO A 89 7.23 -9.50 8.10
CA PRO A 89 7.88 -10.77 8.42
C PRO A 89 6.99 -11.97 8.05
N ALA A 90 7.60 -13.12 7.74
CA ALA A 90 6.88 -14.33 7.36
C ALA A 90 5.78 -14.73 8.37
N ALA A 91 6.06 -14.62 9.67
CA ALA A 91 5.08 -14.89 10.72
C ALA A 91 3.85 -13.99 10.62
N ASP A 92 4.03 -12.71 10.32
CA ASP A 92 2.92 -11.75 10.19
C ASP A 92 2.16 -11.93 8.88
N LEU A 93 2.83 -12.29 7.78
CA LEU A 93 2.14 -12.72 6.56
C LEU A 93 1.22 -13.91 6.81
N HIS A 94 1.69 -14.93 7.54
CA HIS A 94 0.84 -16.07 7.90
C HIS A 94 -0.32 -15.68 8.81
N ARG A 95 -0.12 -14.75 9.75
CA ARG A 95 -1.19 -14.21 10.61
C ARG A 95 -2.24 -13.46 9.81
N VAL A 96 -1.83 -12.50 8.97
CA VAL A 96 -2.72 -11.72 8.11
C VAL A 96 -3.51 -12.66 7.19
N HIS A 97 -2.84 -13.61 6.54
CA HIS A 97 -3.51 -14.58 5.68
C HIS A 97 -4.49 -15.48 6.45
N SER A 98 -4.14 -15.92 7.67
CA SER A 98 -5.09 -16.63 8.55
C SER A 98 -6.32 -15.78 8.86
N LEU A 99 -6.14 -14.52 9.27
CA LEU A 99 -7.24 -13.63 9.63
C LEU A 99 -8.19 -13.38 8.45
N LEU A 100 -7.62 -13.12 7.26
CA LEU A 100 -8.39 -12.79 6.06
C LEU A 100 -9.11 -14.00 5.46
N HIS A 101 -8.46 -15.17 5.42
CA HIS A 101 -8.95 -16.30 4.62
C HIS A 101 -9.38 -17.53 5.44
N ARG A 102 -8.88 -17.69 6.67
CA ARG A 102 -9.18 -18.87 7.51
C ARG A 102 -10.13 -18.53 8.66
N CYS A 103 -9.92 -17.41 9.33
CA CYS A 103 -10.73 -16.98 10.47
C CYS A 103 -12.04 -16.29 10.06
N ARG A 104 -12.24 -15.99 8.77
CA ARG A 104 -13.49 -15.36 8.29
C ARG A 104 -14.73 -16.22 8.57
N HIS A 105 -14.58 -17.55 8.63
CA HIS A 105 -15.65 -18.46 9.04
C HIS A 105 -16.01 -18.32 10.52
N LEU A 106 -15.07 -17.91 11.38
CA LEU A 106 -15.33 -17.66 12.81
C LEU A 106 -16.08 -16.35 13.00
N LEU A 107 -15.77 -15.29 12.24
CA LEU A 107 -16.50 -14.02 12.34
C LEU A 107 -17.95 -14.15 11.86
N ASN A 108 -18.20 -14.93 10.81
CA ASN A 108 -19.57 -15.15 10.33
C ASN A 108 -20.40 -16.04 11.29
N ASN A 109 -19.77 -16.98 12.00
CA ASN A 109 -20.46 -17.80 13.00
C ASN A 109 -20.57 -17.13 14.38
N GLN A 110 -19.78 -16.11 14.70
CA GLN A 110 -19.87 -15.38 15.98
C GLN A 110 -20.96 -14.29 15.99
N THR A 111 -21.45 -13.84 14.83
CA THR A 111 -22.63 -12.94 14.81
C THR A 111 -23.92 -13.60 15.30
N ALA A 112 -23.94 -14.94 15.45
CA ALA A 112 -25.06 -15.65 16.04
C ALA A 112 -25.03 -15.72 17.58
N GLU A 113 -23.88 -15.52 18.24
CA GLU A 113 -23.76 -15.81 19.69
C GLU A 113 -23.07 -14.73 20.57
N THR A 114 -22.39 -13.70 20.04
CA THR A 114 -21.56 -12.81 20.90
C THR A 114 -21.82 -11.30 20.82
N VAL A 115 -23.05 -10.86 20.52
CA VAL A 115 -23.44 -9.43 20.70
C VAL A 115 -23.56 -9.02 22.19
N GLY A 116 -23.34 -9.94 23.14
CA GLY A 116 -23.55 -9.69 24.58
C GLY A 116 -22.34 -9.34 25.45
N ALA A 117 -21.09 -9.40 24.96
CA ALA A 117 -19.94 -9.46 25.90
C ALA A 117 -18.70 -8.64 25.51
N PHE A 118 -18.87 -7.37 25.14
CA PHE A 118 -17.76 -6.41 25.19
C PHE A 118 -18.24 -5.00 25.52
N ARG A 119 -18.57 -4.77 26.79
CA ARG A 119 -18.47 -3.44 27.40
C ARG A 119 -17.09 -3.37 28.04
N LEU A 120 -16.21 -2.55 27.47
CA LEU A 120 -15.03 -2.05 28.18
C LEU A 120 -15.52 -1.07 29.28
N PRO A 121 -14.76 -0.92 30.39
CA PRO A 121 -15.19 -0.19 31.59
C PRO A 121 -15.60 1.26 31.31
#